data_AF-A0A3C0PMZ1-F1
#
_entry.id   AF-A0A3C0PMZ1-F1
#
_cell.length_a   1.000
_cell.length_b   1.000
_cell.length_c   1.000
_cell.angle_alpha   90.00
_cell.angle_beta   90.00
_cell.angle_gamma   90.00
#
_symmetry.space_group_name_H-M   'P 1'
#
loop_
_entity.id
_entity.type
_entity.pdbx_description
1 polymer ?
#
loop_
_entity_poly.entity_id
_entity_poly.type
_entity_poly.pdbx_seq_one_letter_code
_entity_poly.pdbx_strand_id
1 'polypeptide(L)'
;NFAENTRNLEEIVEYLAAKMESCDTKLLWGTANLFSHRRFMSGAATNPDPEVFAFSAATIKTCMDATHRLGGQNYVLWGGREGYETLLNTDMGRERQQAGRMLTMAVEYKHKIGFKGAILIEPKPQEPTKHQYDYDVATVYGFLKDFDLAGEVQVNIEQGHAILAGHSFEHELALARALGIFGSIDMNRNDYQSGWDTDQFPSNVPETALAYYEVLKAGGFTTGGTNFDAKLRRQSLDAEDLILGHVGAMDVCAAGLKAAAKMLDDGKLEAERDARYAGWETPEGKALMHSDLESIMTQVTAQDINPEPKSGRQERLENLVNRYL
;
A
#
# COMPACT_ATOMS: atom_id res chain seq x y z
N ASN A 1 9.68 -30.76 -5.21
CA ASN A 1 8.47 -31.06 -6.04
C ASN A 1 7.27 -30.31 -5.44
N PHE A 2 6.23 -29.91 -6.19
CA PHE A 2 5.06 -29.21 -5.62
C PHE A 2 4.45 -29.95 -4.41
N ALA A 3 4.24 -31.26 -4.51
CA ALA A 3 3.65 -32.05 -3.42
C ALA A 3 4.50 -32.03 -2.14
N GLU A 4 5.82 -32.08 -2.28
CA GLU A 4 6.76 -31.96 -1.18
C GLU A 4 6.77 -30.56 -0.57
N ASN A 5 6.72 -29.51 -1.40
CA ASN A 5 6.61 -28.13 -0.93
C ASN A 5 5.32 -27.94 -0.11
N THR A 6 4.19 -28.43 -0.60
CA THR A 6 2.90 -28.36 0.09
C THR A 6 2.92 -29.10 1.42
N ARG A 7 3.45 -30.33 1.45
CA ARG A 7 3.57 -31.11 2.69
C ARG A 7 4.40 -30.37 3.75
N ASN A 8 5.54 -29.79 3.35
CA ASN A 8 6.39 -29.07 4.28
C ASN A 8 5.73 -27.77 4.79
N LEU A 9 4.96 -27.08 3.94
CA LEU A 9 4.15 -25.92 4.36
C LEU A 9 3.09 -26.35 5.38
N GLU A 10 2.35 -27.42 5.10
CA GLU A 10 1.30 -27.93 5.99
C GLU A 10 1.84 -28.33 7.37
N GLU A 11 3.01 -28.97 7.42
CA GLU A 11 3.70 -29.33 8.67
C GLU A 11 4.03 -28.09 9.53
N ILE A 12 4.59 -27.04 8.91
CA ILE A 12 4.91 -25.80 9.63
C ILE A 12 3.64 -25.03 10.02
N VAL A 13 2.60 -25.03 9.18
CA VAL A 13 1.30 -24.41 9.51
C VAL A 13 0.67 -25.10 10.72
N GLU A 14 0.74 -26.43 10.82
CA GLU A 14 0.27 -27.16 12.00
C GLU A 14 1.05 -26.78 13.25
N TYR A 15 2.38 -26.71 13.16
CA TYR A 15 3.23 -26.27 14.26
C TYR A 15 2.90 -24.83 14.72
N LEU A 16 2.73 -23.90 13.78
CA LEU A 16 2.37 -22.51 14.08
C LEU A 16 0.99 -22.39 14.71
N ALA A 17 0.00 -23.16 14.22
CA ALA A 17 -1.33 -23.20 14.81
C ALA A 17 -1.28 -23.60 16.28
N ALA A 18 -0.55 -24.67 16.62
CA ALA A 18 -0.37 -25.11 18.00
C ALA A 18 0.35 -24.06 18.88
N LYS A 19 1.27 -23.26 18.32
CA LYS A 19 1.90 -22.16 19.05
C LYS A 19 0.95 -21.00 19.31
N MET A 20 0.12 -20.65 18.33
CA MET A 20 -0.88 -19.58 18.44
C MET A 20 -2.00 -19.91 19.44
N GLU A 21 -2.25 -21.19 19.75
CA GLU A 21 -3.15 -21.57 20.84
C GLU A 21 -2.62 -21.17 22.24
N SER A 22 -1.29 -21.01 22.37
CA SER A 22 -0.61 -20.75 23.64
C SER A 22 -0.22 -19.29 23.86
N CYS A 23 -0.46 -18.40 22.89
CA CYS A 23 -0.15 -16.97 22.99
C CYS A 23 -1.19 -16.08 22.30
N ASP A 24 -1.18 -14.79 22.61
CA ASP A 24 -2.11 -13.81 22.01
C ASP A 24 -1.70 -13.36 20.59
N THR A 25 -0.61 -13.91 20.04
CA THR A 25 -0.10 -13.56 18.71
C THR A 25 -1.08 -14.04 17.64
N LYS A 26 -1.45 -13.14 16.73
CA LYS A 26 -2.35 -13.41 15.60
C LYS A 26 -1.61 -13.21 14.27
N LEU A 27 -2.13 -13.85 13.23
CA LEU A 27 -1.61 -13.67 11.88
C LEU A 27 -2.22 -12.42 11.24
N LEU A 28 -1.42 -11.40 10.96
CA LEU A 28 -1.89 -10.21 10.25
C LEU A 28 -2.23 -10.56 8.80
N TRP A 29 -1.32 -11.24 8.10
CA TRP A 29 -1.55 -11.69 6.75
C TRP A 29 -0.66 -12.86 6.37
N GLY A 30 -1.01 -13.55 5.29
CA GLY A 30 -0.12 -14.46 4.58
C GLY A 30 0.11 -14.02 3.14
N THR A 31 1.13 -14.60 2.51
CA THR A 31 1.51 -14.33 1.11
C THR A 31 2.20 -15.55 0.50
N ALA A 32 2.49 -15.51 -0.80
CA ALA A 32 3.27 -16.50 -1.51
C ALA A 32 4.56 -15.88 -2.05
N ASN A 33 5.72 -16.40 -1.64
CA ASN A 33 6.99 -16.03 -2.26
C ASN A 33 7.09 -16.65 -3.66
N LEU A 34 6.75 -15.85 -4.66
CA LEU A 34 6.79 -16.20 -6.07
C LEU A 34 7.88 -15.40 -6.81
N PHE A 35 8.99 -15.11 -6.13
CA PHE A 35 10.06 -14.26 -6.68
C PHE A 35 11.48 -14.73 -6.40
N SER A 36 11.70 -15.53 -5.34
CA SER A 36 13.06 -16.00 -4.98
C SER A 36 13.54 -17.17 -5.84
N HIS A 37 12.66 -18.13 -6.16
CA HIS A 37 13.07 -19.31 -6.93
C HIS A 37 13.28 -18.96 -8.41
N ARG A 38 14.36 -19.46 -9.03
CA ARG A 38 14.72 -19.22 -10.45
C ARG A 38 13.64 -19.50 -11.50
N ARG A 39 12.55 -20.16 -11.13
CA ARG A 39 11.43 -20.44 -12.07
C ARG A 39 10.60 -19.19 -12.33
N PHE A 40 10.61 -18.26 -11.38
CA PHE A 40 9.88 -16.99 -11.46
C PHE A 40 10.73 -15.86 -12.05
N MET A 41 11.89 -16.18 -12.65
CA MET A 41 12.82 -15.17 -13.19
C MET A 41 12.20 -14.30 -14.30
N SER A 42 11.05 -14.70 -14.85
CA SER A 42 10.32 -13.98 -15.90
C SER A 42 8.86 -13.72 -15.48
N GLY A 43 8.60 -13.58 -14.18
CA GLY A 43 7.25 -13.36 -13.64
C GLY A 43 6.62 -14.60 -13.02
N ALA A 44 5.46 -14.43 -12.40
CA ALA A 44 4.68 -15.51 -11.81
C ALA A 44 3.28 -15.54 -12.43
N ALA A 45 2.45 -14.54 -12.15
CA ALA A 45 1.21 -14.29 -12.85
C ALA A 45 1.47 -13.75 -14.26
N THR A 46 2.52 -12.97 -14.45
CA THR A 46 2.88 -12.37 -15.73
C THR A 46 3.84 -13.23 -16.55
N ASN A 47 4.08 -14.48 -16.14
CA ASN A 47 5.06 -15.30 -16.82
C ASN A 47 4.63 -15.64 -18.27
N PRO A 48 5.54 -15.56 -19.25
CA PRO A 48 5.25 -15.99 -20.62
C PRO A 48 5.03 -17.51 -20.75
N ASP A 49 5.48 -18.30 -19.77
CA ASP A 49 5.25 -19.75 -19.69
C ASP A 49 3.98 -20.07 -18.85
N PRO A 50 2.94 -20.67 -19.46
CA PRO A 50 1.71 -21.03 -18.75
C PRO A 50 1.91 -22.08 -17.64
N GLU A 51 2.96 -22.89 -17.67
CA GLU A 51 3.25 -23.85 -16.58
C GLU A 51 3.68 -23.11 -15.31
N VAL A 52 4.41 -22.00 -15.44
CA VAL A 52 4.79 -21.15 -14.30
C VAL A 52 3.55 -20.46 -13.73
N PHE A 53 2.65 -19.95 -14.59
CA PHE A 53 1.36 -19.42 -14.14
C PHE A 53 0.58 -20.45 -13.33
N ALA A 54 0.46 -21.69 -13.83
CA ALA A 54 -0.25 -22.76 -13.15
C ALA A 54 0.37 -23.11 -11.79
N PHE A 55 1.72 -23.18 -11.72
CA PHE A 55 2.43 -23.41 -10.46
C PHE A 55 2.21 -22.28 -9.45
N SER A 56 2.24 -21.03 -9.91
CA SER A 56 2.00 -19.84 -9.10
C SER A 56 0.59 -19.82 -8.53
N ALA A 57 -0.42 -20.08 -9.35
CA ALA A 57 -1.82 -20.18 -8.91
C ALA A 57 -2.02 -21.29 -7.86
N ALA A 58 -1.40 -22.46 -8.06
CA ALA A 58 -1.46 -23.55 -7.09
C ALA A 58 -0.78 -23.17 -5.76
N THR A 59 0.32 -22.42 -5.82
CA THR A 59 1.04 -21.93 -4.63
C THR A 59 0.22 -20.88 -3.87
N ILE A 60 -0.37 -19.90 -4.57
CA ILE A 60 -1.28 -18.89 -3.98
C ILE A 60 -2.43 -19.59 -3.26
N LYS A 61 -3.06 -20.58 -3.91
CA LYS A 61 -4.12 -21.39 -3.30
C LYS A 61 -3.67 -22.00 -1.97
N THR A 62 -2.51 -22.67 -1.94
CA THR A 62 -2.00 -23.30 -0.71
C THR A 62 -1.65 -22.29 0.39
N CYS A 63 -1.11 -21.12 0.03
CA CYS A 63 -0.82 -20.05 0.98
C CYS A 63 -2.09 -19.39 1.52
N MET A 64 -3.12 -19.21 0.68
CA MET A 64 -4.44 -18.73 1.11
C MET A 64 -5.11 -19.70 2.08
N ASP A 65 -5.03 -21.01 1.84
CA ASP A 65 -5.55 -22.02 2.77
C ASP A 65 -4.84 -21.98 4.12
N ALA A 66 -3.50 -21.87 4.11
CA ALA A 66 -2.71 -21.73 5.33
C ALA A 66 -3.10 -20.46 6.11
N THR A 67 -3.23 -19.33 5.40
CA THR A 67 -3.63 -18.04 5.96
C THR A 67 -5.01 -18.13 6.60
N HIS A 68 -5.98 -18.74 5.90
CA HIS A 68 -7.33 -18.92 6.39
C HIS A 68 -7.36 -19.83 7.63
N ARG A 69 -6.64 -20.96 7.59
CA ARG A 69 -6.53 -21.90 8.72
C ARG A 69 -5.96 -21.23 9.98
N LEU A 70 -5.00 -20.33 9.82
CA LEU A 70 -4.36 -19.59 10.91
C LEU A 70 -5.12 -18.33 11.33
N GLY A 71 -6.31 -18.07 10.77
CA GLY A 71 -7.13 -16.91 11.13
C GLY A 71 -6.53 -15.57 10.67
N GLY A 72 -5.78 -15.58 9.56
CA GLY A 72 -5.18 -14.39 8.96
C GLY A 72 -6.20 -13.29 8.69
N GLN A 73 -5.84 -12.03 8.96
CA GLN A 73 -6.73 -10.88 8.73
C GLN A 73 -6.68 -10.37 7.29
N ASN A 74 -5.62 -10.65 6.55
CA ASN A 74 -5.47 -10.26 5.14
C ASN A 74 -4.66 -11.31 4.36
N TYR A 75 -4.62 -11.19 3.03
CA TYR A 75 -3.72 -11.93 2.15
C TYR A 75 -3.08 -10.96 1.16
N VAL A 76 -1.75 -10.90 1.15
CA VAL A 76 -0.95 -9.95 0.36
C VAL A 76 -0.47 -10.60 -0.92
N LEU A 77 -0.57 -9.89 -2.04
CA LEU A 77 0.09 -10.17 -3.30
C LEU A 77 1.08 -9.05 -3.59
N TRP A 78 2.37 -9.31 -3.34
CA TRP A 78 3.46 -8.42 -3.75
C TRP A 78 4.07 -8.91 -5.07
N GLY A 79 4.10 -8.03 -6.07
CA GLY A 79 4.49 -8.33 -7.44
C GLY A 79 5.99 -8.47 -7.70
N GLY A 80 6.78 -9.10 -6.82
CA GLY A 80 8.25 -9.05 -6.89
C GLY A 80 8.92 -9.50 -8.20
N ARG A 81 8.20 -10.15 -9.12
CA ARG A 81 8.65 -10.42 -10.51
C ARG A 81 7.61 -10.03 -11.57
N GLU A 82 6.49 -9.45 -11.15
CA GLU A 82 5.35 -9.09 -11.99
C GLU A 82 5.64 -7.74 -12.65
N GLY A 83 6.50 -7.80 -13.66
CA GLY A 83 7.09 -6.65 -14.32
C GLY A 83 8.00 -7.11 -15.45
N TYR A 84 8.86 -6.22 -15.92
CA TYR A 84 9.77 -6.56 -17.02
C TYR A 84 11.18 -6.02 -16.82
N GLU A 85 12.13 -6.70 -17.47
CA GLU A 85 13.52 -6.24 -17.60
C GLU A 85 13.75 -5.46 -18.91
N THR A 86 13.09 -5.86 -20.00
CA THR A 86 13.15 -5.16 -21.29
C THR A 86 11.82 -5.21 -22.02
N LEU A 87 11.39 -4.09 -22.60
CA LEU A 87 10.16 -4.06 -23.41
C LEU A 87 10.30 -4.83 -24.73
N LEU A 88 11.52 -5.16 -25.16
CA LEU A 88 11.77 -5.82 -26.44
C LEU A 88 11.20 -7.25 -26.51
N ASN A 89 10.97 -7.89 -25.35
CA ASN A 89 10.41 -9.24 -25.27
C ASN A 89 9.16 -9.31 -24.38
N THR A 90 8.56 -8.18 -24.04
CA THR A 90 7.41 -8.09 -23.12
C THR A 90 6.17 -7.62 -23.87
N ASP A 91 5.11 -8.43 -23.82
CA ASP A 91 3.77 -8.03 -24.21
C ASP A 91 3.01 -7.56 -22.96
N MET A 92 3.17 -6.29 -22.60
CA MET A 92 2.60 -5.71 -21.38
C MET A 92 1.07 -5.87 -21.32
N GLY A 93 0.40 -5.82 -22.48
CA GLY A 93 -1.05 -5.99 -22.55
C GLY A 93 -1.46 -7.40 -22.13
N ARG A 94 -0.75 -8.41 -22.63
CA ARG A 94 -0.96 -9.82 -22.25
C ARG A 94 -0.62 -10.08 -20.79
N GLU A 95 0.54 -9.63 -20.34
CA GLU A 95 0.98 -9.81 -18.95
C GLU A 95 -0.01 -9.16 -17.96
N ARG A 96 -0.53 -7.97 -18.29
CA ARG A 96 -1.60 -7.31 -17.54
C ARG A 96 -2.88 -8.16 -17.48
N GLN A 97 -3.30 -8.78 -18.58
CA GLN A 97 -4.48 -9.67 -18.59
C GLN A 97 -4.27 -10.92 -17.72
N GLN A 98 -3.06 -11.49 -17.72
CA GLN A 98 -2.74 -12.65 -16.88
C GLN A 98 -2.71 -12.27 -15.40
N ALA A 99 -2.06 -11.16 -15.04
CA ALA A 99 -2.08 -10.62 -13.67
C ALA A 99 -3.51 -10.34 -13.19
N GLY A 100 -4.31 -9.66 -14.03
CA GLY A 100 -5.73 -9.40 -13.75
C GLY A 100 -6.50 -10.69 -13.47
N ARG A 101 -6.35 -11.69 -14.33
CA ARG A 101 -7.00 -12.98 -14.13
C ARG A 101 -6.54 -13.71 -12.87
N MET A 102 -5.25 -13.67 -12.53
CA MET A 102 -4.74 -14.29 -11.30
C MET A 102 -5.31 -13.62 -10.05
N LEU A 103 -5.39 -12.29 -10.03
CA LEU A 103 -6.00 -11.56 -8.92
C LEU A 103 -7.50 -11.86 -8.81
N THR A 104 -8.23 -11.91 -9.93
CA THR A 104 -9.64 -12.35 -9.93
C THR A 104 -9.78 -13.76 -9.37
N MET A 105 -8.90 -14.71 -9.73
CA MET A 105 -8.91 -16.06 -9.16
C MET A 105 -8.69 -16.05 -7.65
N ALA A 106 -7.79 -15.21 -7.13
CA ALA A 106 -7.56 -15.08 -5.68
C ALA A 106 -8.82 -14.55 -4.96
N VAL A 107 -9.48 -13.52 -5.51
CA VAL A 107 -10.75 -12.98 -4.98
C VAL A 107 -11.88 -14.01 -5.04
N GLU A 108 -12.06 -14.68 -6.19
CA GLU A 108 -13.03 -15.78 -6.36
C GLU A 108 -12.78 -16.88 -5.30
N TYR A 109 -11.52 -17.23 -5.07
CA TYR A 109 -11.14 -18.26 -4.09
C TYR A 109 -11.38 -17.81 -2.65
N LYS A 110 -11.05 -16.56 -2.29
CA LYS A 110 -11.38 -15.95 -0.99
C LYS A 110 -12.86 -16.15 -0.67
N HIS A 111 -13.76 -15.80 -1.60
CA HIS A 111 -15.19 -15.96 -1.42
C HIS A 111 -15.60 -17.43 -1.31
N LYS A 112 -15.05 -18.30 -2.17
CA LYS A 112 -15.32 -19.74 -2.18
C LYS A 112 -15.00 -20.41 -0.85
N ILE A 113 -13.87 -20.08 -0.22
CA ILE A 113 -13.46 -20.68 1.06
C ILE A 113 -14.03 -19.94 2.27
N GLY A 114 -14.75 -18.83 2.05
CA GLY A 114 -15.33 -18.02 3.13
C GLY A 114 -14.31 -17.15 3.87
N PHE A 115 -13.13 -16.90 3.30
CA PHE A 115 -12.11 -16.03 3.90
C PHE A 115 -12.62 -14.59 4.00
N LYS A 116 -12.64 -14.05 5.23
CA LYS A 116 -13.20 -12.71 5.51
C LYS A 116 -12.17 -11.60 5.45
N GLY A 117 -10.88 -11.93 5.42
CA GLY A 117 -9.80 -10.96 5.37
C GLY A 117 -9.73 -10.18 4.04
N ALA A 118 -9.03 -9.05 4.05
CA ALA A 118 -8.80 -8.27 2.84
C ALA A 118 -7.83 -8.98 1.88
N ILE A 119 -8.00 -8.76 0.57
CA ILE A 119 -6.94 -9.03 -0.41
C ILE A 119 -6.19 -7.72 -0.62
N LEU A 120 -4.86 -7.76 -0.50
CA LEU A 120 -4.01 -6.58 -0.57
C LEU A 120 -3.02 -6.72 -1.73
N ILE A 121 -2.88 -5.68 -2.55
CA ILE A 121 -1.74 -5.50 -3.45
C ILE A 121 -0.74 -4.57 -2.78
N GLU A 122 0.54 -4.88 -2.89
CA GLU A 122 1.61 -4.05 -2.35
C GLU A 122 2.37 -3.34 -3.47
N PRO A 123 2.10 -2.04 -3.70
CA PRO A 123 2.73 -1.33 -4.80
C PRO A 123 4.24 -1.22 -4.62
N LYS A 124 4.98 -1.37 -5.72
CA LYS A 124 6.42 -1.09 -5.82
C LYS A 124 6.74 -0.69 -7.27
N PRO A 125 7.60 0.32 -7.51
CA PRO A 125 7.87 0.81 -8.87
C PRO A 125 8.83 -0.09 -9.67
N GLN A 126 9.78 -0.72 -8.99
CA GLN A 126 10.90 -1.46 -9.55
C GLN A 126 11.64 -2.23 -8.45
N GLU A 127 12.70 -2.94 -8.83
CA GLU A 127 13.53 -3.78 -7.97
C GLU A 127 12.79 -5.01 -7.41
N PRO A 128 13.09 -6.21 -7.93
CA PRO A 128 14.24 -6.55 -8.77
C PRO A 128 14.02 -6.30 -10.28
N THR A 129 12.79 -6.02 -10.72
CA THR A 129 12.50 -5.74 -12.14
C THR A 129 12.88 -4.31 -12.53
N LYS A 130 13.24 -4.08 -13.80
CA LYS A 130 13.41 -2.71 -14.35
C LYS A 130 12.13 -1.85 -14.29
N HIS A 131 10.97 -2.48 -14.28
CA HIS A 131 9.68 -1.82 -14.02
C HIS A 131 8.70 -2.87 -13.54
N GLN A 132 8.13 -2.64 -12.36
CA GLN A 132 7.09 -3.48 -11.80
C GLN A 132 5.72 -2.85 -12.09
N TYR A 133 4.71 -3.67 -12.37
CA TYR A 133 3.44 -3.18 -12.93
C TYR A 133 2.54 -2.48 -11.92
N ASP A 134 2.54 -2.93 -10.68
CA ASP A 134 1.90 -2.31 -9.52
C ASP A 134 2.74 -1.14 -9.00
N TYR A 135 3.02 -0.16 -9.85
CA TYR A 135 4.05 0.87 -9.65
C TYR A 135 3.83 1.75 -8.41
N ASP A 136 2.60 2.23 -8.22
CA ASP A 136 2.14 3.09 -7.12
C ASP A 136 0.64 2.91 -6.92
N VAL A 137 0.07 3.56 -5.89
CA VAL A 137 -1.37 3.47 -5.55
C VAL A 137 -2.27 3.87 -6.72
N ALA A 138 -1.91 4.90 -7.49
CA ALA A 138 -2.70 5.36 -8.63
C ALA A 138 -2.74 4.29 -9.74
N THR A 139 -1.59 3.68 -10.04
CA THR A 139 -1.43 2.64 -11.05
C THR A 139 -2.18 1.39 -10.66
N VAL A 140 -2.09 0.99 -9.38
CA VAL A 140 -2.87 -0.12 -8.83
C VAL A 140 -4.36 0.17 -8.93
N TYR A 141 -4.83 1.36 -8.55
CA TYR A 141 -6.25 1.69 -8.67
C TYR A 141 -6.77 1.62 -10.11
N GLY A 142 -6.00 2.13 -11.08
CA GLY A 142 -6.34 2.02 -12.50
C GLY A 142 -6.46 0.57 -12.95
N PHE A 143 -5.51 -0.29 -12.53
CA PHE A 143 -5.60 -1.74 -12.74
C PHE A 143 -6.82 -2.37 -12.10
N LEU A 144 -7.13 -2.05 -10.84
CA LEU A 144 -8.32 -2.56 -10.18
C LEU A 144 -9.61 -2.13 -10.89
N LYS A 145 -9.66 -0.94 -11.50
CA LYS A 145 -10.81 -0.49 -12.29
C LYS A 145 -10.97 -1.26 -13.60
N ASP A 146 -9.88 -1.51 -14.31
CA ASP A 146 -9.91 -2.25 -15.58
C ASP A 146 -10.46 -3.68 -15.41
N PHE A 147 -10.25 -4.29 -14.24
CA PHE A 147 -10.68 -5.66 -13.94
C PHE A 147 -11.87 -5.76 -12.97
N ASP A 148 -12.53 -4.64 -12.66
CA ASP A 148 -13.68 -4.56 -11.73
C ASP A 148 -13.42 -5.13 -10.32
N LEU A 149 -12.23 -4.84 -9.79
CA LEU A 149 -11.74 -5.33 -8.50
C LEU A 149 -11.59 -4.23 -7.44
N ALA A 150 -11.92 -2.98 -7.77
CA ALA A 150 -11.77 -1.83 -6.87
C ALA A 150 -12.62 -1.91 -5.58
N GLY A 151 -13.66 -2.76 -5.56
CA GLY A 151 -14.46 -3.03 -4.36
C GLY A 151 -14.03 -4.28 -3.57
N GLU A 152 -13.05 -5.03 -4.06
CA GLU A 152 -12.64 -6.34 -3.52
C GLU A 152 -11.20 -6.36 -3.00
N VAL A 153 -10.37 -5.44 -3.50
CA VAL A 153 -8.94 -5.39 -3.26
C VAL A 153 -8.55 -4.01 -2.74
N GLN A 154 -7.70 -4.01 -1.71
CA GLN A 154 -7.12 -2.82 -1.10
C GLN A 154 -5.59 -2.82 -1.30
N VAL A 155 -4.92 -1.77 -0.84
CA VAL A 155 -3.45 -1.67 -0.91
C VAL A 155 -2.78 -1.87 0.45
N ASN A 156 -1.65 -2.57 0.44
CA ASN A 156 -0.63 -2.55 1.49
C ASN A 156 0.43 -1.54 1.06
N ILE A 157 0.57 -0.40 1.74
CA ILE A 157 1.50 0.65 1.28
C ILE A 157 2.77 0.58 2.11
N GLU A 158 3.90 0.42 1.43
CA GLU A 158 5.21 0.47 2.05
C GLU A 158 5.86 1.85 1.91
N GLN A 159 6.46 2.37 2.98
CA GLN A 159 7.20 3.64 2.95
C GLN A 159 8.31 3.61 1.90
N GLY A 160 9.16 2.58 1.95
CA GLY A 160 10.31 2.46 1.08
C GLY A 160 9.94 2.46 -0.40
N HIS A 161 8.87 1.74 -0.75
CA HIS A 161 8.33 1.68 -2.10
C HIS A 161 7.75 3.03 -2.57
N ALA A 162 7.04 3.76 -1.70
CA ALA A 162 6.51 5.08 -2.03
C ALA A 162 7.64 6.06 -2.41
N ILE A 163 8.72 6.10 -1.59
CA ILE A 163 9.89 6.94 -1.88
C ILE A 163 10.57 6.52 -3.18
N LEU A 164 10.72 5.20 -3.42
CA LEU A 164 11.33 4.68 -4.64
C LEU A 164 10.51 5.06 -5.89
N ALA A 165 9.19 5.24 -5.75
CA ALA A 165 8.29 5.65 -6.83
C ALA A 165 8.35 7.16 -7.10
N GLY A 166 9.05 7.92 -6.26
CA GLY A 166 9.14 9.39 -6.34
C GLY A 166 8.07 10.12 -5.54
N HIS A 167 7.37 9.42 -4.64
CA HIS A 167 6.26 9.96 -3.84
C HIS A 167 6.64 10.04 -2.36
N SER A 168 6.02 10.94 -1.60
CA SER A 168 6.08 10.84 -0.13
C SER A 168 5.14 9.73 0.35
N PHE A 169 5.39 9.19 1.54
CA PHE A 169 4.56 8.09 2.04
C PHE A 169 3.13 8.55 2.36
N GLU A 170 2.96 9.75 2.92
CA GLU A 170 1.66 10.34 3.17
C GLU A 170 0.90 10.69 1.88
N HIS A 171 1.58 10.88 0.74
CA HIS A 171 0.93 11.01 -0.56
C HIS A 171 0.16 9.74 -0.93
N GLU A 172 0.84 8.59 -0.90
CA GLU A 172 0.25 7.30 -1.24
C GLU A 172 -0.90 6.94 -0.28
N LEU A 173 -0.74 7.24 1.01
CA LEU A 173 -1.79 7.05 2.02
C LEU A 173 -3.00 7.97 1.78
N ALA A 174 -2.78 9.26 1.51
CA ALA A 174 -3.84 10.21 1.19
C ALA A 174 -4.62 9.80 -0.07
N LEU A 175 -3.90 9.30 -1.08
CA LEU A 175 -4.49 8.85 -2.33
C LEU A 175 -5.30 7.56 -2.12
N ALA A 176 -4.76 6.55 -1.45
CA ALA A 176 -5.49 5.31 -1.17
C ALA A 176 -6.76 5.55 -0.35
N ARG A 177 -6.71 6.49 0.61
CA ARG A 177 -7.88 6.99 1.33
C ARG A 177 -8.90 7.62 0.39
N ALA A 178 -8.47 8.55 -0.46
CA ALA A 178 -9.37 9.26 -1.39
C ALA A 178 -10.04 8.31 -2.40
N LEU A 179 -9.34 7.24 -2.78
CA LEU A 179 -9.82 6.21 -3.71
C LEU A 179 -10.61 5.09 -3.02
N GLY A 180 -10.66 5.07 -1.68
CA GLY A 180 -11.39 4.08 -0.90
C GLY A 180 -10.76 2.68 -0.86
N ILE A 181 -9.45 2.57 -1.14
CA ILE A 181 -8.73 1.29 -1.23
C ILE A 181 -7.63 1.14 -0.18
N PHE A 182 -7.58 1.99 0.84
CA PHE A 182 -6.61 1.85 1.94
C PHE A 182 -6.84 0.55 2.73
N GLY A 183 -5.80 -0.26 2.92
CA GLY A 183 -5.87 -1.56 3.59
C GLY A 183 -4.92 -1.68 4.79
N SER A 184 -3.61 -1.70 4.53
CA SER A 184 -2.55 -1.92 5.52
C SER A 184 -1.29 -1.11 5.17
N ILE A 185 -0.30 -1.10 6.06
CA ILE A 185 1.01 -0.52 5.76
C ILE A 185 2.17 -1.44 6.15
N ASP A 186 3.25 -1.31 5.39
CA ASP A 186 4.59 -1.73 5.79
C ASP A 186 5.41 -0.49 6.17
N MET A 187 5.74 -0.45 7.46
CA MET A 187 6.44 0.66 8.07
C MET A 187 7.93 0.36 8.14
N ASN A 188 8.63 0.85 7.14
CA ASN A 188 10.07 0.89 7.08
C ASN A 188 10.52 2.28 6.66
N ARG A 189 11.76 2.39 6.19
CA ARG A 189 12.21 3.52 5.41
C ARG A 189 13.34 3.16 4.47
N ASN A 190 13.47 3.96 3.42
CA ASN A 190 14.65 3.98 2.57
C ASN A 190 15.61 5.11 2.88
N ASP A 191 16.80 5.02 2.27
CA ASP A 191 17.82 6.05 2.31
C ASP A 191 17.66 6.96 1.09
N TYR A 192 17.40 8.25 1.29
CA TYR A 192 17.12 9.18 0.19
C TYR A 192 18.28 9.37 -0.80
N GLN A 193 19.51 8.99 -0.43
CA GLN A 193 20.68 9.05 -1.31
C GLN A 193 20.89 7.73 -2.07
N SER A 194 20.12 6.69 -1.74
CA SER A 194 20.25 5.33 -2.27
C SER A 194 18.99 4.96 -3.06
N GLY A 195 19.12 4.82 -4.38
CA GLY A 195 18.00 4.51 -5.28
C GLY A 195 17.56 3.03 -5.29
N TRP A 196 17.59 2.36 -4.14
CA TRP A 196 17.18 0.97 -3.97
C TRP A 196 16.61 0.74 -2.58
N ASP A 197 15.97 -0.41 -2.40
CA ASP A 197 15.26 -0.78 -1.19
C ASP A 197 16.20 -1.25 -0.08
N THR A 198 16.31 -0.43 0.95
CA THR A 198 17.20 -0.63 2.09
C THR A 198 16.50 -1.30 3.27
N ASP A 199 15.17 -1.26 3.31
CA ASP A 199 14.26 -1.86 4.30
C ASP A 199 14.72 -1.54 5.74
N GLN A 200 15.02 -0.27 6.02
CA GLN A 200 15.44 0.15 7.36
C GLN A 200 14.23 0.33 8.28
N PHE A 201 14.41 0.11 9.57
CA PHE A 201 13.36 0.48 10.53
C PHE A 201 13.08 2.00 10.48
N PRO A 202 11.83 2.43 10.69
CA PRO A 202 11.47 3.85 10.74
C PRO A 202 12.25 4.54 11.87
N SER A 203 12.73 5.76 11.59
CA SER A 203 13.52 6.54 12.56
C SER A 203 13.24 8.03 12.52
N ASN A 204 12.17 8.46 11.83
CA ASN A 204 11.82 9.86 11.63
C ASN A 204 10.37 10.11 12.10
N VAL A 205 10.22 10.68 13.29
CA VAL A 205 8.91 11.01 13.88
C VAL A 205 8.11 12.00 13.01
N PRO A 206 8.69 13.12 12.51
CA PRO A 206 7.99 14.01 11.58
C PRO A 206 7.30 13.32 10.40
N GLU A 207 8.02 12.47 9.67
CA GLU A 207 7.46 11.72 8.53
C GLU A 207 6.37 10.72 8.98
N THR A 208 6.65 10.02 10.07
CA THR A 208 5.73 9.03 10.65
C THR A 208 4.43 9.67 11.14
N ALA A 209 4.49 10.91 11.66
CA ALA A 209 3.32 11.66 12.09
C ALA A 209 2.41 12.04 10.91
N LEU A 210 2.97 12.46 9.77
CA LEU A 210 2.20 12.74 8.56
C LEU A 210 1.57 11.47 7.97
N ALA A 211 2.29 10.35 8.00
CA ALA A 211 1.75 9.06 7.59
C ALA A 211 0.55 8.64 8.45
N TYR A 212 0.71 8.64 9.79
CA TYR A 212 -0.41 8.30 10.68
C TYR A 212 -1.56 9.31 10.62
N TYR A 213 -1.30 10.57 10.26
CA TYR A 213 -2.36 11.55 10.04
C TYR A 213 -3.31 11.11 8.93
N GLU A 214 -2.78 10.64 7.80
CA GLU A 214 -3.61 10.13 6.70
C GLU A 214 -4.24 8.76 7.02
N VAL A 215 -3.55 7.89 7.80
CA VAL A 215 -4.15 6.65 8.32
C VAL A 215 -5.37 6.95 9.21
N LEU A 216 -5.25 7.91 10.13
CA LEU A 216 -6.36 8.31 11.00
C LEU A 216 -7.50 8.95 10.21
N LYS A 217 -7.19 9.78 9.21
CA LYS A 217 -8.19 10.34 8.30
C LYS A 217 -8.90 9.29 7.45
N ALA A 218 -8.28 8.13 7.22
CA ALA A 218 -8.91 6.99 6.57
C ALA A 218 -9.84 6.20 7.50
N GLY A 219 -9.94 6.58 8.78
CA GLY A 219 -10.71 5.88 9.80
C GLY A 219 -9.89 4.83 10.57
N GLY A 220 -8.57 4.80 10.40
CA GLY A 220 -7.69 3.79 10.98
C GLY A 220 -7.73 2.46 10.22
N PHE A 221 -7.03 1.46 10.77
CA PHE A 221 -7.04 0.11 10.20
C PHE A 221 -8.30 -0.66 10.59
N THR A 222 -8.84 -1.44 9.65
CA THR A 222 -9.93 -2.39 9.91
C THR A 222 -9.37 -3.80 10.11
N THR A 223 -8.76 -4.37 9.07
CA THR A 223 -8.09 -5.68 9.10
C THR A 223 -6.57 -5.58 8.95
N GLY A 224 -6.06 -4.46 8.41
CA GLY A 224 -4.64 -4.18 8.29
C GLY A 224 -3.96 -3.78 9.60
N GLY A 225 -2.71 -3.36 9.50
CA GLY A 225 -1.94 -2.86 10.63
C GLY A 225 -0.62 -2.25 10.22
N THR A 226 0.23 -1.99 11.20
CA THR A 226 1.62 -1.53 11.00
C THR A 226 2.54 -2.74 11.05
N ASN A 227 2.85 -3.33 9.90
CA ASN A 227 3.89 -4.35 9.82
C ASN A 227 5.27 -3.70 9.72
N PHE A 228 6.30 -4.35 10.28
CA PHE A 228 7.69 -3.90 10.13
C PHE A 228 8.37 -4.76 9.06
N ASP A 229 8.13 -4.44 7.79
CA ASP A 229 8.93 -5.00 6.69
C ASP A 229 10.29 -4.31 6.63
N ALA A 230 11.09 -4.60 7.65
CA ALA A 230 12.38 -4.00 7.87
C ALA A 230 13.38 -5.06 8.34
N LYS A 231 14.64 -4.89 7.94
CA LYS A 231 15.74 -5.78 8.28
C LYS A 231 16.78 -5.11 9.14
N LEU A 232 17.49 -5.91 9.92
CA LEU A 232 18.73 -5.46 10.56
C LEU A 232 19.76 -5.05 9.50
N ARG A 233 20.63 -4.12 9.89
CA ARG A 233 21.73 -3.72 9.01
C ARG A 233 22.70 -4.89 8.90
N ARG A 234 23.38 -5.01 7.75
CA ARG A 234 24.35 -6.10 7.50
C ARG A 234 25.44 -6.21 8.58
N GLN A 235 25.73 -5.13 9.29
CA GLN A 235 26.73 -5.06 10.37
C GLN A 235 26.13 -5.11 11.79
N SER A 236 24.81 -5.16 11.91
CA SER A 236 24.11 -5.43 13.17
C SER A 236 23.99 -6.95 13.33
N LEU A 237 24.92 -7.53 14.09
CA LEU A 237 25.17 -8.97 14.14
C LEU A 237 24.71 -9.60 15.46
N ASP A 238 24.45 -8.77 16.48
CA ASP A 238 24.12 -9.25 17.81
C ASP A 238 22.61 -9.45 17.93
N ALA A 239 22.19 -10.48 18.67
CA ALA A 239 20.76 -10.79 18.80
C ALA A 239 19.96 -9.63 19.44
N GLU A 240 20.61 -8.81 20.27
CA GLU A 240 20.00 -7.62 20.86
C GLU A 240 19.65 -6.55 19.83
N ASP A 241 20.35 -6.49 18.70
CA ASP A 241 20.05 -5.53 17.63
C ASP A 241 18.64 -5.72 17.09
N LEU A 242 18.15 -6.98 17.03
CA LEU A 242 16.78 -7.30 16.61
C LEU A 242 15.75 -6.62 17.53
N ILE A 243 15.99 -6.68 18.83
CA ILE A 243 15.12 -6.09 19.84
C ILE A 243 15.20 -4.56 19.77
N LEU A 244 16.41 -4.00 19.70
CA LEU A 244 16.62 -2.57 19.59
C LEU A 244 15.96 -1.97 18.34
N GLY A 245 16.08 -2.65 17.19
CA GLY A 245 15.45 -2.25 15.94
C GLY A 245 13.93 -2.15 16.06
N HIS A 246 13.28 -3.18 16.59
CA HIS A 246 11.83 -3.18 16.76
C HIS A 246 11.35 -2.20 17.83
N VAL A 247 12.01 -2.13 19.00
CA VAL A 247 11.63 -1.19 20.07
C VAL A 247 11.72 0.25 19.57
N GLY A 248 12.81 0.62 18.90
CA GLY A 248 12.96 1.95 18.33
C GLY A 248 11.90 2.27 17.29
N ALA A 249 11.59 1.31 16.41
CA ALA A 249 10.56 1.47 15.39
C ALA A 249 9.16 1.64 15.99
N MET A 250 8.82 0.83 16.99
CA MET A 250 7.56 0.90 17.72
C MET A 250 7.40 2.24 18.45
N ASP A 251 8.45 2.74 19.09
CA ASP A 251 8.43 4.04 19.78
C ASP A 251 8.29 5.21 18.80
N VAL A 252 9.01 5.18 17.66
CA VAL A 252 8.87 6.19 16.60
C VAL A 252 7.44 6.19 16.04
N CYS A 253 6.88 5.01 15.81
CA CYS A 253 5.49 4.86 15.38
C CYS A 253 4.49 5.38 16.41
N ALA A 254 4.67 5.03 17.69
CA ALA A 254 3.80 5.49 18.76
C ALA A 254 3.89 7.01 18.96
N ALA A 255 5.07 7.60 18.84
CA ALA A 255 5.28 9.05 18.88
C ALA A 255 4.57 9.73 17.70
N GLY A 256 4.78 9.23 16.48
CA GLY A 256 4.13 9.75 15.27
C GLY A 256 2.60 9.66 15.35
N LEU A 257 2.06 8.52 15.79
CA LEU A 257 0.62 8.33 15.99
C LEU A 257 0.04 9.31 17.02
N LYS A 258 0.72 9.53 18.15
CA LYS A 258 0.29 10.50 19.17
C LYS A 258 0.27 11.93 18.63
N ALA A 259 1.30 12.33 17.88
CA ALA A 259 1.36 13.64 17.24
C ALA A 259 0.24 13.80 16.20
N ALA A 260 0.02 12.78 15.36
CA ALA A 260 -1.04 12.73 14.37
C ALA A 260 -2.43 12.86 14.98
N ALA A 261 -2.72 12.08 16.03
CA ALA A 261 -4.00 12.11 16.74
C ALA A 261 -4.25 13.50 17.35
N LYS A 262 -3.24 14.06 18.03
CA LYS A 262 -3.34 15.42 18.58
C LYS A 262 -3.59 16.48 17.50
N MET A 263 -2.92 16.36 16.36
CA MET A 263 -3.09 17.27 15.21
C MET A 263 -4.51 17.19 14.63
N LEU A 264 -5.05 15.97 14.51
CA LEU A 264 -6.38 15.74 13.99
C LEU A 264 -7.47 16.21 14.97
N ASP A 265 -7.32 15.91 16.26
CA ASP A 265 -8.24 16.31 17.33
C ASP A 265 -8.33 17.84 17.50
N ASP A 266 -7.20 18.55 17.38
CA ASP A 266 -7.16 20.02 17.44
C ASP A 266 -7.82 20.65 16.19
N GLY A 267 -7.89 19.92 15.07
CA GLY A 267 -8.62 20.31 13.87
C GLY A 267 -8.08 21.53 13.11
N LYS A 268 -7.00 22.16 13.59
CA LYS A 268 -6.46 23.40 13.01
C LYS A 268 -5.97 23.23 11.58
N LEU A 269 -5.32 22.10 11.28
CA LEU A 269 -4.83 21.84 9.92
C LEU A 269 -6.01 21.65 8.95
N GLU A 270 -7.05 20.94 9.38
CA GLU A 270 -8.27 20.75 8.59
C GLU A 270 -9.02 22.07 8.40
N ALA A 271 -9.14 22.90 9.44
CA ALA A 271 -9.78 24.22 9.34
C ALA A 271 -9.11 25.14 8.32
N GLU A 272 -7.76 25.16 8.26
CA GLU A 272 -7.03 25.92 7.23
C GLU A 272 -7.26 25.34 5.83
N ARG A 273 -7.39 24.00 5.70
CA ARG A 273 -7.73 23.36 4.43
C ARG A 273 -9.16 23.67 4.00
N ASP A 274 -10.14 23.55 4.88
CA ASP A 274 -11.55 23.85 4.60
C ASP A 274 -11.72 25.31 4.19
N ALA A 275 -11.06 26.24 4.89
CA ALA A 275 -11.05 27.65 4.52
C ALA A 275 -10.48 27.90 3.12
N ARG A 276 -9.46 27.12 2.69
CA ARG A 276 -8.89 27.21 1.34
C ARG A 276 -9.88 26.83 0.25
N TYR A 277 -10.77 25.87 0.52
CA TYR A 277 -11.75 25.36 -0.45
C TYR A 277 -13.18 25.90 -0.25
N ALA A 278 -13.43 26.75 0.75
CA ALA A 278 -14.76 27.25 1.10
C ALA A 278 -15.56 27.88 -0.05
N GLY A 279 -14.89 28.41 -1.09
CA GLY A 279 -15.55 28.93 -2.29
C GLY A 279 -16.34 27.88 -3.09
N TRP A 280 -15.96 26.61 -3.01
CA TRP A 280 -16.68 25.50 -3.65
C TRP A 280 -17.96 25.13 -2.90
N GLU A 281 -18.10 25.56 -1.64
CA GLU A 281 -19.29 25.28 -0.84
C GLU A 281 -20.42 26.30 -1.06
N THR A 282 -20.15 27.42 -1.73
CA THR A 282 -21.19 28.42 -2.06
C THR A 282 -22.14 27.89 -3.14
N PRO A 283 -23.37 28.43 -3.22
CA PRO A 283 -24.31 28.05 -4.29
C PRO A 283 -23.70 28.18 -5.70
N GLU A 284 -22.92 29.23 -5.93
CA GLU A 284 -22.25 29.49 -7.20
C GLU A 284 -21.14 28.48 -7.47
N GLY A 285 -20.29 28.18 -6.46
CA GLY A 285 -19.23 27.18 -6.58
C GLY A 285 -19.77 25.79 -6.91
N LYS A 286 -20.88 25.39 -6.26
CA LYS A 286 -21.57 24.12 -6.54
C LYS A 286 -22.19 24.09 -7.93
N ALA A 287 -22.79 25.20 -8.37
CA ALA A 287 -23.40 25.30 -9.70
C ALA A 287 -22.40 25.07 -10.84
N LEU A 288 -21.12 25.46 -10.67
CA LEU A 288 -20.08 25.23 -11.67
C LEU A 288 -19.87 23.75 -12.00
N MET A 289 -20.03 22.85 -11.02
CA MET A 289 -19.87 21.39 -11.23
C MET A 289 -20.98 20.77 -12.09
N HIS A 290 -22.05 21.54 -12.36
CA HIS A 290 -23.16 21.14 -13.22
C HIS A 290 -23.29 22.02 -14.47
N SER A 291 -22.33 22.91 -14.70
CA SER A 291 -22.30 23.81 -15.85
C SER A 291 -21.50 23.20 -17.01
N ASP A 292 -21.65 23.80 -18.19
CA ASP A 292 -20.80 23.54 -19.36
C ASP A 292 -19.85 24.72 -19.64
N LEU A 293 -18.94 24.52 -20.60
CA LEU A 293 -17.93 25.51 -20.97
C LEU A 293 -18.52 26.79 -21.58
N GLU A 294 -19.62 26.69 -22.34
CA GLU A 294 -20.24 27.83 -23.02
C GLU A 294 -20.96 28.76 -22.01
N SER A 295 -21.67 28.16 -21.07
CA SER A 295 -22.33 28.83 -19.95
C SER A 295 -21.32 29.51 -19.04
N ILE A 296 -20.21 28.85 -18.71
CA ILE A 296 -19.13 29.43 -17.90
C ILE A 296 -18.48 30.61 -18.66
N MET A 297 -18.17 30.46 -19.95
CA MET A 297 -17.59 31.55 -20.76
C MET A 297 -18.52 32.77 -20.78
N THR A 298 -19.82 32.55 -20.97
CA THR A 298 -20.84 33.60 -20.95
C THR A 298 -20.88 34.29 -19.59
N GLN A 299 -20.89 33.53 -18.49
CA GLN A 299 -20.89 34.06 -17.13
C GLN A 299 -19.64 34.91 -16.85
N VAL A 300 -18.45 34.38 -17.13
CA VAL A 300 -17.17 35.06 -16.92
C VAL A 300 -17.11 36.37 -17.71
N THR A 301 -17.58 36.37 -18.96
CA THR A 301 -17.59 37.56 -19.82
C THR A 301 -18.60 38.60 -19.35
N ALA A 302 -19.83 38.18 -19.01
CA ALA A 302 -20.90 39.10 -18.60
C ALA A 302 -20.63 39.74 -17.23
N GLN A 303 -19.95 39.03 -16.33
CA GLN A 303 -19.65 39.48 -14.97
C GLN A 303 -18.23 40.04 -14.81
N ASP A 304 -17.42 40.05 -15.87
CA ASP A 304 -16.01 40.46 -15.85
C ASP A 304 -15.22 39.78 -14.73
N ILE A 305 -15.34 38.44 -14.64
CA ILE A 305 -14.70 37.64 -13.58
C ILE A 305 -13.19 37.60 -13.82
N ASN A 306 -12.43 38.32 -12.99
CA ASN A 306 -10.98 38.37 -13.01
C ASN A 306 -10.40 37.95 -11.64
N PRO A 307 -10.14 36.64 -11.41
CA PRO A 307 -9.72 36.15 -10.12
C PRO A 307 -8.25 36.45 -9.82
N GLU A 308 -7.96 36.90 -8.61
CA GLU A 308 -6.59 37.10 -8.11
C GLU A 308 -6.02 35.83 -7.42
N PRO A 309 -4.70 35.61 -7.46
CA PRO A 309 -4.07 34.50 -6.75
C PRO A 309 -4.32 34.55 -5.24
N LYS A 310 -4.62 33.39 -4.64
CA LYS A 310 -4.72 33.21 -3.18
C LYS A 310 -3.47 32.51 -2.65
N SER A 311 -2.84 33.07 -1.63
CA SER A 311 -1.65 32.47 -1.01
C SER A 311 -1.97 31.09 -0.41
N GLY A 312 -1.12 30.11 -0.70
CA GLY A 312 -1.24 28.75 -0.15
C GLY A 312 -0.76 28.59 1.28
N ARG A 313 -0.02 29.57 1.83
CA ARG A 313 0.47 29.60 3.22
C ARG A 313 1.25 28.35 3.66
N GLN A 314 2.00 27.73 2.76
CA GLN A 314 2.68 26.45 3.00
C GLN A 314 3.56 26.48 4.25
N GLU A 315 4.42 27.48 4.40
CA GLU A 315 5.35 27.58 5.53
C GLU A 315 4.59 27.72 6.86
N ARG A 316 3.40 28.32 6.85
CA ARG A 316 2.55 28.40 8.04
C ARG A 316 2.00 27.02 8.42
N LEU A 317 1.64 26.19 7.44
CA LEU A 317 1.13 24.83 7.66
C LEU A 317 2.25 23.90 8.14
N GLU A 318 3.43 23.97 7.53
CA GLU A 318 4.62 23.21 7.97
C GLU A 318 5.01 23.59 9.41
N ASN A 319 5.04 24.89 9.72
CA ASN A 319 5.26 25.36 11.10
C ASN A 319 4.16 24.95 12.07
N LEU A 320 2.92 24.77 11.61
CA LEU A 320 1.82 24.28 12.43
C LEU A 320 2.05 22.79 12.75
N VAL A 321 2.34 21.96 11.75
CA VAL A 321 2.65 20.53 11.92
C VAL A 321 3.81 20.34 12.91
N ASN A 322 4.90 21.11 12.75
CA ASN A 322 6.08 21.02 13.62
C ASN A 322 5.80 21.33 15.10
N ARG A 323 4.67 21.98 15.45
CA ARG A 323 4.30 22.24 16.85
C ARG A 323 3.67 21.04 17.55
N TYR A 324 3.30 20.00 16.81
CA TYR A 324 2.72 18.76 17.36
C TYR A 324 3.77 17.67 17.61
N LEU A 325 4.96 17.82 17.02
CA LEU A 325 6.07 16.87 17.09
C LEU A 325 6.80 16.92 18.43
#